data_AF-F1W2H1-F1
#
_entry.id   AF-F1W2H1-F1
#
_cell.length_a   1.000
_cell.length_b   1.000
_cell.length_c   1.000
_cell.angle_alpha   90.00
_cell.angle_beta   90.00
_cell.angle_gamma   90.00
#
_symmetry.space_group_name_H-M   'P 1'
#
loop_
_entity.id
_entity.type
_entity.pdbx_description
1 polymer ?
#
loop_
_entity_poly.entity_id
_entity_poly.type
_entity_poly.pdbx_seq_one_letter_code
_entity_poly.pdbx_strand_id
1 'polypeptide(L)' 'MALKQTSFSSAEFAAKKRITRREQFLADMEQVVPWAELEAVIAPVYPTGMRGRPPIGLSRMLRVYFLQ' A
#
# COMPACT_ATOMS: atom_id res chain seq x y z
N MET A 1 -13.75 17.68 11.87
CA MET A 1 -13.43 17.35 10.46
C MET A 1 -12.00 17.81 10.17
N ALA A 2 -11.04 16.90 10.05
CA ALA A 2 -9.66 17.26 9.73
C ALA A 2 -9.53 17.47 8.22
N LEU A 3 -9.09 18.67 7.82
CA LEU A 3 -8.79 18.98 6.42
C LEU A 3 -7.56 18.15 6.01
N LYS A 4 -7.73 17.19 5.08
CA LYS A 4 -6.61 16.43 4.52
C LYS A 4 -5.79 17.39 3.65
N GLN A 5 -4.65 17.85 4.17
CA GLN A 5 -3.71 18.66 3.40
C GLN A 5 -3.08 17.78 2.31
N THR A 6 -3.45 18.05 1.06
CA THR A 6 -2.86 17.40 -0.11
C THR A 6 -1.43 17.93 -0.28
N SER A 7 -0.42 17.08 -0.14
CA SER A 7 0.97 17.47 -0.33
C SER A 7 1.26 17.73 -1.81
N PHE A 8 2.24 18.59 -2.12
CA PHE A 8 2.70 18.84 -3.49
C PHE A 8 3.00 17.54 -4.25
N SER A 9 3.66 16.58 -3.58
CA SER A 9 3.94 15.26 -4.13
C SER A 9 2.68 14.48 -4.54
N SER A 10 1.59 14.56 -3.76
CA SER A 10 0.34 13.89 -4.10
C SER A 10 -0.41 14.57 -5.26
N ALA A 11 -0.33 15.90 -5.35
CA ALA A 11 -0.92 16.66 -6.46
C ALA A 11 -0.18 16.44 -7.78
N GLU A 12 1.16 16.43 -7.76
CA GLU A 12 1.99 16.12 -8.95
C GLU A 12 1.75 14.68 -9.44
N PHE A 13 1.61 13.73 -8.52
CA PHE A 13 1.33 12.34 -8.87
C PHE A 13 -0.03 12.19 -9.54
N ALA A 14 -1.05 12.90 -9.06
CA ALA A 14 -2.38 12.92 -9.67
C ALA A 14 -2.39 13.58 -11.06
N ALA A 15 -1.51 14.56 -11.31
CA ALA A 15 -1.37 15.23 -12.60
C ALA A 15 -0.56 14.43 -13.65
N LYS A 16 -0.01 13.27 -13.26
CA LYS A 16 0.87 12.45 -14.10
C LYS A 16 0.09 11.75 -15.22
N LYS A 17 0.41 12.08 -16.47
CA LYS A 17 -0.28 11.52 -17.66
C LYS A 17 0.06 10.07 -17.99
N ARG A 18 1.16 9.51 -17.47
CA ARG A 18 1.64 8.15 -17.78
C ARG A 18 1.58 7.26 -16.54
N ILE A 19 0.73 6.24 -16.60
CA ILE A 19 0.67 5.14 -15.63
C ILE A 19 1.82 4.18 -15.94
N THR A 20 2.62 3.85 -14.94
CA THR A 20 3.70 2.85 -15.08
C THR A 20 3.11 1.44 -15.05
N ARG A 21 3.84 0.46 -15.61
CA ARG A 21 3.42 -0.95 -15.58
C ARG A 21 3.15 -1.47 -14.16
N ARG A 22 3.94 -1.01 -13.18
CA ARG A 22 3.77 -1.35 -11.76
C ARG A 22 2.47 -0.78 -11.18
N GLU A 23 2.12 0.46 -11.54
CA GLU A 23 0.85 1.07 -11.11
C GLU A 23 -0.35 0.34 -11.70
N GLN A 24 -0.31 0.00 -13.00
CA GLN A 24 -1.37 -0.79 -13.64
C GLN A 24 -1.51 -2.17 -12.97
N PHE A 25 -0.39 -2.86 -12.75
CA PHE A 25 -0.40 -4.16 -12.09
C PHE A 25 -1.04 -4.10 -10.71
N LEU A 26 -0.66 -3.14 -9.86
CA LEU A 26 -1.30 -2.97 -8.56
C LEU A 26 -2.79 -2.65 -8.65
N ALA A 27 -3.21 -1.83 -9.63
CA ALA A 27 -4.62 -1.53 -9.83
C ALA A 27 -5.42 -2.79 -10.19
N ASP A 28 -4.87 -3.64 -11.06
CA ASP A 28 -5.48 -4.91 -11.42
C ASP A 28 -5.54 -5.85 -10.19
N MET A 29 -4.46 -5.90 -9.39
CA MET A 29 -4.43 -6.66 -8.15
C MET A 29 -5.47 -6.19 -7.12
N GLU A 30 -5.73 -4.88 -7.04
CA GLU A 30 -6.75 -4.34 -6.15
C GLU A 30 -8.15 -4.89 -6.47
N GLN A 31 -8.40 -5.29 -7.72
CA GLN A 31 -9.67 -5.90 -8.14
C GLN A 31 -9.71 -7.41 -7.95
N VAL A 32 -8.59 -8.11 -8.16
CA VAL A 32 -8.59 -9.59 -8.20
C VAL A 32 -8.18 -10.26 -6.89
N VAL A 33 -7.44 -9.57 -6.01
CA VAL A 33 -6.94 -10.15 -4.77
C VAL A 33 -7.92 -9.91 -3.63
N PRO A 34 -8.31 -10.95 -2.86
CA PRO A 34 -9.11 -10.80 -1.65
C PRO A 34 -8.23 -10.29 -0.49
N TRP A 35 -7.90 -9.00 -0.51
CA TRP A 35 -6.92 -8.41 0.41
C TRP A 35 -7.28 -8.58 1.88
N ALA A 36 -8.55 -8.42 2.24
CA ALA A 36 -8.98 -8.54 3.63
C ALA A 36 -8.74 -9.95 4.19
N GLU A 37 -9.02 -10.98 3.39
CA GLU A 37 -8.79 -12.39 3.77
C GLU A 37 -7.29 -12.70 3.85
N LEU A 38 -6.52 -12.22 2.87
CA LEU A 38 -5.07 -12.40 2.84
C LEU A 38 -4.39 -11.70 4.04
N GLU A 39 -4.80 -10.47 4.34
CA GLU A 39 -4.30 -9.75 5.51
C GLU A 39 -4.71 -10.45 6.82
N ALA A 40 -5.92 -11.00 6.92
CA ALA A 40 -6.37 -11.72 8.11
C ALA A 40 -5.53 -12.99 8.39
N VAL A 41 -5.07 -13.68 7.36
CA VAL A 41 -4.18 -14.86 7.51
C VAL A 41 -2.77 -14.46 7.95
N ILE A 42 -2.27 -13.31 7.49
CA ILE A 42 -0.89 -12.87 7.76
C ILE A 42 -0.80 -12.08 9.08
N ALA A 43 -1.85 -11.36 9.47
CA ALA A 43 -1.87 -10.51 10.65
C ALA A 43 -1.37 -11.19 11.95
N PRO A 44 -1.71 -12.47 12.26
CA PRO A 44 -1.26 -13.13 13.50
C PRO A 44 0.25 -13.32 13.58
N VAL A 45 0.94 -13.43 12.45
CA VAL A 45 2.40 -13.63 12.37
C VAL A 45 3.16 -12.35 12.05
N TYR A 46 2.45 -11.26 11.73
CA TYR A 46 3.06 -10.00 11.35
C TYR A 46 3.69 -9.30 12.57
N PRO A 47 4.94 -8.83 12.50
CA PRO A 47 5.59 -8.19 13.63
C PRO A 47 4.84 -6.93 14.06
N THR A 48 4.54 -6.82 15.35
CA THR A 48 3.86 -5.66 15.99
C THR A 48 4.76 -4.93 16.99
N GLY A 49 6.07 -5.16 16.95
CA GLY A 49 7.03 -4.62 17.91
C GLY A 49 7.39 -3.15 17.72
N MET A 50 7.63 -2.44 18.83
CA MET A 50 8.14 -1.06 18.87
C MET A 50 9.65 -0.96 19.13
N ARG A 51 10.37 -2.08 19.22
CA ARG A 51 11.83 -2.07 19.42
C ARG A 51 12.53 -1.97 18.07
N GLY A 52 13.22 -0.85 17.84
CA GLY A 52 13.91 -0.56 16.58
C GLY A 52 13.03 0.18 15.59
N ARG A 53 13.31 0.02 14.28
CA ARG A 53 12.47 0.62 13.24
C ARG A 53 11.09 -0.05 13.27
N PRO A 54 9.98 0.71 13.42
CA PRO A 54 8.66 0.11 13.41
C PRO A 54 8.43 -0.62 12.06
N PRO A 55 7.80 -1.80 12.08
CA PRO A 55 7.45 -2.50 10.87
C PRO A 55 6.53 -1.62 10.01
N ILE A 56 6.70 -1.70 8.69
CA ILE A 56 5.80 -1.02 7.74
C ILE A 56 4.38 -1.58 7.96
N GLY A 57 3.32 -0.81 7.73
CA GLY A 57 1.96 -1.35 7.84
C GLY A 57 1.76 -2.57 6.94
N LEU A 58 1.16 -3.65 7.47
CA LEU A 58 0.97 -4.93 6.78
C LEU A 58 0.45 -4.75 5.35
N SER A 59 -0.62 -3.98 5.20
CA SER A 59 -1.23 -3.70 3.89
C SER A 59 -0.22 -3.14 2.89
N ARG A 60 0.51 -2.07 3.27
CA ARG A 60 1.53 -1.44 2.43
C ARG A 60 2.70 -2.38 2.12
N MET A 61 3.16 -3.13 3.11
CA MET A 61 4.26 -4.08 2.97
C MET A 61 3.88 -5.15 1.94
N LEU A 62 2.69 -5.72 2.07
CA LEU A 62 2.15 -6.72 1.16
C LEU A 62 2.12 -6.22 -0.29
N ARG A 63 1.59 -5.03 -0.57
CA ARG A 63 1.55 -4.47 -1.95
C ARG A 63 2.94 -4.28 -2.54
N VAL A 64 3.94 -3.94 -1.73
CA VAL A 64 5.33 -3.81 -2.19
C VAL A 64 5.93 -5.16 -2.56
N TYR A 65 5.67 -6.22 -1.80
CA TYR A 65 6.17 -7.57 -2.13
C TYR A 65 5.58 -8.12 -3.42
N PHE A 66 4.31 -7.84 -3.70
CA PHE A 66 3.69 -8.23 -4.97
C PHE A 66 4.26 -7.48 -6.18
N LEU A 67 4.88 -6.31 -5.96
CA LEU A 67 5.51 -5.50 -7.01
C LEU A 67 6.98 -5.86 -7.29
N GLN A 68 7.62 -6.60 -6.38
CA GLN A 68 9.05 -6.92 -6.43
C GLN A 68 9.33 -8.03 -7.43
#